data_AF-A0A9D6ALL4-F1
#
_entry.id   AF-A0A9D6ALL4-F1
#
_cell.length_a   1.000
_cell.length_b   1.000
_cell.length_c   1.000
_cell.angle_alpha   90.00
_cell.angle_beta   90.00
_cell.angle_gamma   90.00
#
_symmetry.space_group_name_H-M   'P 1'
#
loop_
_entity.id
_entity.type
_entity.pdbx_description
1 polymer ?
#
loop_
_entity_poly.entity_id
_entity_poly.type
_entity_poly.pdbx_seq_one_letter_code
_entity_poly.pdbx_strand_id
1 'polypeptide(L)'
;MEISGSTAAGIIRVGLQVVSNQKKPMLEFYYEVRNRFGPEYEYELPLGIDGSKTKILKTRFQDIFIQFYVVNIGGSRAENIEFEIFGELRRNNPRESLGEIFDVEIPQMAPGQLIHLFRFDSHDLNKYSDEGGSPMGIKTEELKIVAKYNSSSSLLNWVFSIHRKILRKKQYESVFVFKPQMVSGDLPPAEYV
;
A
#
# COMPACT_ATOMS: atom_id res chain seq x y z
N MET A 1 12.02 -21.04 1.86
CA MET A 1 10.62 -21.44 1.63
C MET A 1 9.97 -20.32 0.82
N GLU A 2 9.59 -20.56 -0.44
CA GLU A 2 8.98 -19.52 -1.30
C GLU A 2 7.53 -19.28 -0.86
N ILE A 3 7.31 -18.37 0.09
CA ILE A 3 5.95 -18.01 0.51
C ILE A 3 5.39 -16.98 -0.48
N SER A 4 4.57 -17.48 -1.40
CA SER A 4 3.35 -16.88 -1.93
C SER A 4 3.38 -15.40 -2.33
N GLY A 5 4.15 -15.06 -3.38
CA GLY A 5 3.91 -13.84 -4.18
C GLY A 5 2.75 -13.95 -5.18
N SER A 6 2.03 -15.08 -5.20
CA SER A 6 1.08 -15.43 -6.28
C SER A 6 -0.35 -14.92 -6.05
N THR A 7 -0.79 -14.78 -4.80
CA THR A 7 -2.20 -14.44 -4.49
C THR A 7 -2.55 -12.99 -4.82
N ALA A 8 -1.66 -12.03 -4.52
CA ALA A 8 -1.88 -10.61 -4.84
C ALA A 8 -1.81 -10.34 -6.35
N ALA A 9 -0.84 -10.93 -7.05
CA ALA A 9 -0.74 -10.85 -8.51
C ALA A 9 -1.96 -11.49 -9.21
N GLY A 10 -2.49 -12.58 -8.64
CA GLY A 10 -3.72 -13.22 -9.10
C GLY A 10 -4.95 -12.31 -8.95
N ILE A 11 -5.12 -11.66 -7.80
CA ILE A 11 -6.22 -10.71 -7.56
C ILE A 11 -6.12 -9.51 -8.51
N ILE A 12 -4.93 -8.93 -8.69
CA ILE A 12 -4.72 -7.81 -9.64
C ILE A 12 -5.03 -8.25 -11.08
N ARG A 13 -4.65 -9.47 -11.48
CA ARG A 13 -4.97 -10.02 -12.82
C ARG A 13 -6.45 -10.27 -13.02
N VAL A 14 -7.15 -10.80 -12.02
CA VAL A 14 -8.61 -10.98 -12.06
C VAL A 14 -9.31 -9.63 -12.13
N GLY A 15 -8.86 -8.65 -11.33
CA GLY A 15 -9.31 -7.26 -11.38
C GLY A 15 -9.13 -6.65 -12.77
N LEU A 16 -7.97 -6.88 -13.41
CA LEU A 16 -7.68 -6.44 -14.79
C LEU A 16 -8.60 -7.08 -15.85
N GLN A 17 -9.01 -8.34 -15.67
CA GLN A 17 -9.93 -9.01 -16.60
C GLN A 17 -11.38 -8.48 -16.46
N VAL A 18 -11.78 -8.07 -15.26
CA VAL A 18 -13.09 -7.44 -15.00
C VAL A 18 -13.20 -6.05 -15.65
N VAL A 19 -12.07 -5.35 -15.87
CA VAL A 19 -12.00 -4.01 -16.47
C VAL A 19 -12.69 -3.92 -17.82
N SER A 20 -12.68 -5.01 -18.60
CA SER A 20 -13.25 -4.99 -19.96
C SER A 20 -14.78 -4.86 -19.99
N ASN A 21 -15.50 -5.11 -18.88
CA ASN A 21 -16.96 -5.16 -18.87
C ASN A 21 -17.66 -3.94 -18.28
N GLN A 22 -16.95 -3.06 -17.58
CA GLN A 22 -17.57 -1.88 -16.95
C GLN A 22 -17.54 -0.65 -17.86
N LYS A 23 -18.67 0.03 -18.08
CA LYS A 23 -18.71 1.24 -18.95
C LYS A 23 -18.27 2.53 -18.25
N LYS A 24 -18.18 2.53 -16.92
CA LYS A 24 -17.89 3.72 -16.09
C LYS A 24 -16.50 3.58 -15.45
N PRO A 25 -15.85 4.68 -15.03
CA PRO A 25 -14.63 4.59 -14.25
C PRO A 25 -14.93 3.97 -12.88
N MET A 26 -14.03 3.11 -12.41
CA MET A 26 -14.13 2.50 -11.10
C MET A 26 -12.73 2.39 -10.51
N LEU A 27 -12.45 3.13 -9.45
CA LEU A 27 -11.18 3.02 -8.75
C LEU A 27 -11.31 1.99 -7.64
N GLU A 28 -10.39 1.02 -7.62
CA GLU A 28 -10.30 0.00 -6.58
C GLU A 28 -8.92 0.03 -5.94
N PHE A 29 -8.91 -0.13 -4.61
CA PHE A 29 -7.70 -0.09 -3.82
C PHE A 29 -7.23 -1.50 -3.52
N TYR A 30 -5.92 -1.67 -3.58
CA TYR A 30 -5.26 -2.94 -3.30
C TYR A 30 -4.09 -2.70 -2.35
N TYR A 31 -3.76 -3.72 -1.57
CA TYR A 31 -2.51 -3.76 -0.82
C TYR A 31 -1.78 -5.07 -1.09
N GLU A 32 -0.45 -5.02 -1.00
CA GLU A 32 0.42 -6.17 -1.20
C GLU A 32 1.44 -6.23 -0.07
N VAL A 33 1.48 -7.36 0.64
CA VAL A 33 2.55 -7.67 1.60
C VAL A 33 3.75 -8.18 0.81
N ARG A 34 4.91 -7.55 1.00
CA ARG A 34 6.17 -7.92 0.38
C ARG A 34 7.21 -8.26 1.42
N ASN A 35 7.99 -9.29 1.12
CA ASN A 35 9.17 -9.68 1.87
C ASN A 35 10.35 -9.73 0.89
N ARG A 36 11.28 -8.78 1.01
CA ARG A 36 12.46 -8.69 0.14
C ARG A 36 13.69 -9.09 0.92
N PHE A 37 14.51 -9.93 0.28
CA PHE A 37 15.77 -10.40 0.80
C PHE A 37 16.91 -9.70 0.07
N GLY A 38 17.80 -9.07 0.83
CA GLY A 38 19.06 -8.53 0.33
C GLY A 38 20.10 -9.63 0.05
N PRO A 39 21.31 -9.26 -0.39
CA PRO A 39 22.41 -10.20 -0.55
C PRO A 39 22.79 -10.82 0.80
N GLU A 40 23.28 -12.06 0.78
CA GLU A 40 23.86 -12.71 1.94
C GLU A 40 25.27 -12.18 2.18
N TYR A 41 25.60 -11.94 3.45
CA TYR A 41 26.92 -11.58 3.91
C TYR A 41 27.43 -12.69 4.83
N GLU A 42 28.70 -13.07 4.65
CA GLU A 42 29.38 -14.04 5.51
C GLU A 42 30.47 -13.31 6.30
N TYR A 43 30.45 -13.50 7.62
CA TYR A 43 31.45 -12.99 8.54
C TYR A 43 32.12 -14.16 9.23
N GLU A 44 33.45 -14.17 9.24
CA GLU A 44 34.21 -15.07 10.10
C GLU A 44 34.39 -14.41 11.46
N LEU A 45 33.78 -15.00 12.49
CA LEU A 45 33.92 -14.54 13.87
C LEU A 45 34.90 -15.43 14.62
N PRO A 46 35.93 -14.89 15.30
CA PRO A 46 36.79 -15.68 16.15
C PRO A 46 36.01 -16.21 17.36
N LEU A 47 36.19 -17.51 17.64
CA LEU A 47 35.69 -18.19 18.82
C LEU A 47 36.81 -18.23 19.87
N GLY A 48 36.60 -17.49 20.97
CA GLY A 48 37.56 -17.40 22.07
C GLY A 48 38.61 -16.30 21.89
N ILE A 49 39.47 -16.14 22.90
CA ILE A 49 40.47 -15.06 22.98
C ILE A 49 41.65 -15.33 22.02
N ASP A 50 41.87 -16.60 21.70
CA ASP A 50 43.07 -17.10 21.00
C ASP A 50 42.92 -17.06 19.47
N GLY A 51 41.72 -16.76 18.95
CA GLY A 51 41.42 -16.61 17.52
C GLY A 51 41.59 -17.87 16.64
N SER A 52 41.98 -19.01 17.22
CA SER A 52 42.33 -20.23 16.47
C SER A 52 41.14 -21.01 15.91
N LYS A 53 39.94 -20.76 16.42
CA LYS A 53 38.68 -21.30 15.90
C LYS A 53 37.86 -20.14 15.36
N THR A 54 37.33 -20.27 14.15
CA THR A 54 36.39 -19.31 13.57
C THR A 54 35.01 -19.93 13.42
N LYS A 55 33.97 -19.12 13.56
CA LYS A 55 32.60 -19.46 13.21
C LYS A 55 32.19 -18.59 12.02
N ILE A 56 31.72 -19.23 10.95
CA ILE A 56 31.09 -18.52 9.84
C ILE A 56 29.68 -18.14 10.29
N LEU A 57 29.42 -16.85 10.38
CA LEU A 57 28.09 -16.28 10.58
C LEU A 57 27.59 -15.78 9.23
N LYS A 58 26.46 -16.30 8.77
CA LYS A 58 25.76 -15.78 7.60
C LYS A 58 24.63 -14.87 8.05
N THR A 59 24.57 -13.65 7.52
CA THR A 59 23.49 -12.71 7.77
C THR A 59 22.92 -12.20 6.45
N ARG A 60 21.67 -11.74 6.47
CA ARG A 60 20.99 -11.22 5.29
C ARG A 60 20.02 -10.13 5.71
N PHE A 61 20.01 -9.03 4.97
CA PHE A 61 18.99 -8.00 5.19
C PHE A 61 17.63 -8.49 4.71
N GLN A 62 16.60 -8.33 5.55
CA GLN A 62 15.22 -8.65 5.22
C GLN A 62 14.38 -7.38 5.36
N ASP A 63 13.60 -7.07 4.33
CA ASP A 63 12.72 -5.91 4.27
C ASP A 63 11.27 -6.36 4.08
N ILE A 64 10.48 -6.26 5.16
CA ILE A 64 9.05 -6.62 5.16
C ILE A 64 8.21 -5.34 5.18
N PHE A 65 7.34 -5.20 4.19
CA PHE A 65 6.52 -4.01 4.04
C PHE A 65 5.24 -4.28 3.26
N ILE A 66 4.32 -3.34 3.31
CA ILE A 66 3.01 -3.37 2.68
C ILE A 66 2.93 -2.20 1.73
N GLN A 67 2.60 -2.45 0.47
CA GLN A 67 2.41 -1.39 -0.52
C GLN A 67 0.93 -1.23 -0.85
N PHE A 68 0.47 0.00 -0.92
CA PHE A 68 -0.89 0.36 -1.26
C PHE A 68 -0.94 0.94 -2.66
N TYR A 69 -1.93 0.50 -3.42
CA TYR A 69 -2.15 0.90 -4.80
C TYR A 69 -3.61 1.22 -5.05
N VAL A 70 -3.84 2.03 -6.06
CA VAL A 70 -5.16 2.21 -6.66
C VAL A 70 -5.08 1.83 -8.13
N VAL A 71 -6.12 1.15 -8.62
CA VAL A 71 -6.24 0.72 -10.01
C VAL A 71 -7.57 1.19 -10.54
N ASN A 72 -7.60 1.70 -11.77
CA ASN A 72 -8.85 1.98 -12.45
C ASN A 72 -9.32 0.68 -13.09
N ILE A 73 -10.21 -0.03 -12.40
CA ILE A 73 -10.85 -1.25 -12.89
C ILE A 73 -12.12 -0.97 -13.72
N GLY A 74 -12.43 0.30 -13.98
CA GLY A 74 -13.52 0.68 -14.88
C GLY A 74 -13.07 0.69 -16.34
N GLY A 75 -13.98 0.44 -17.27
CA GLY A 75 -13.69 0.49 -18.71
C GLY A 75 -13.76 1.89 -19.33
N SER A 76 -13.75 2.95 -18.52
CA SER A 76 -13.49 4.32 -18.98
C SER A 76 -12.53 5.06 -18.06
N ARG A 77 -11.96 6.16 -18.56
CA ARG A 77 -10.99 6.95 -17.79
C ARG A 77 -11.66 7.62 -16.59
N ALA A 78 -10.96 7.59 -15.46
CA ALA A 78 -11.25 8.46 -14.33
C ALA A 78 -10.51 9.79 -14.54
N GLU A 79 -11.14 10.91 -14.21
CA GLU A 79 -10.59 12.27 -14.35
C GLU A 79 -10.70 13.05 -13.04
N ASN A 80 -9.77 13.99 -12.84
CA ASN A 80 -9.71 14.91 -11.70
C ASN A 80 -9.82 14.17 -10.36
N ILE A 81 -8.94 13.19 -10.17
CA ILE A 81 -8.96 12.26 -9.04
C ILE A 81 -8.30 12.95 -7.85
N GLU A 82 -8.98 12.97 -6.72
CA GLU A 82 -8.48 13.45 -5.44
C GLU A 82 -8.52 12.31 -4.43
N PHE A 83 -7.47 12.20 -3.61
CA PHE A 83 -7.44 11.25 -2.51
C PHE A 83 -7.51 11.97 -1.18
N GLU A 84 -8.33 11.45 -0.28
CA GLU A 84 -8.43 11.92 1.09
C GLU A 84 -8.08 10.75 2.03
N ILE A 85 -7.36 11.07 3.11
CA ILE A 85 -7.03 10.12 4.17
C ILE A 85 -7.76 10.49 5.45
N PHE A 86 -8.31 9.48 6.10
CA PHE A 86 -8.92 9.58 7.41
C PHE A 86 -8.42 8.46 8.32
N GLY A 87 -8.65 8.63 9.62
CA GLY A 87 -8.30 7.65 10.63
C GLY A 87 -7.08 8.03 11.47
N GLU A 88 -6.79 7.17 12.43
CA GLU A 88 -5.75 7.40 13.45
C GLU A 88 -4.50 6.55 13.21
N LEU A 89 -4.56 5.59 12.27
CA LEU A 89 -3.40 4.80 11.91
C LEU A 89 -2.38 5.69 11.19
N ARG A 90 -1.27 5.96 11.87
CA ARG A 90 -0.16 6.77 11.37
C ARG A 90 1.14 5.98 11.37
N ARG A 91 2.05 6.34 10.46
CA ARG A 91 3.45 5.91 10.55
C ARG A 91 4.08 6.46 11.83
N ASN A 92 5.10 5.76 12.32
CA ASN A 92 5.83 6.22 13.50
C ASN A 92 6.72 7.42 13.14
N ASN A 93 6.97 8.30 14.12
CA ASN A 93 7.95 9.38 14.03
C ASN A 93 9.32 8.84 13.56
N PRO A 94 10.02 9.48 12.61
CA PRO A 94 9.74 10.77 11.94
C PRO A 94 9.08 10.67 10.56
N ARG A 95 8.34 9.60 10.29
CA ARG A 95 7.85 9.29 8.94
C ARG A 95 6.34 9.44 8.81
N GLU A 96 5.72 10.31 9.60
CA GLU A 96 4.27 10.47 9.72
C GLU A 96 3.58 10.77 8.38
N SER A 97 4.27 11.46 7.47
CA SER A 97 3.74 11.76 6.13
C SER A 97 3.58 10.49 5.29
N LEU A 98 2.42 10.33 4.65
CA LEU A 98 2.10 9.24 3.72
C LEU A 98 2.46 9.57 2.26
N GLY A 99 3.10 10.72 2.01
CA GLY A 99 3.54 11.17 0.69
C GLY A 99 2.62 12.22 0.06
N GLU A 100 3.11 12.87 -0.99
CA GLU A 100 2.49 14.06 -1.61
C GLU A 100 1.27 13.73 -2.48
N ILE A 101 1.02 12.45 -2.79
CA ILE A 101 -0.06 12.04 -3.69
C ILE A 101 -1.46 12.39 -3.14
N PHE A 102 -1.57 12.64 -1.84
CA PHE A 102 -2.81 13.03 -1.16
C PHE A 102 -3.08 14.53 -1.22
N ASP A 103 -2.08 15.33 -1.63
CA ASP A 103 -2.18 16.79 -1.73
C ASP A 103 -2.32 17.26 -3.19
N VAL A 104 -2.42 16.33 -4.15
CA VAL A 104 -2.41 16.61 -5.58
C VAL A 104 -3.64 16.01 -6.28
N GLU A 105 -4.27 16.78 -7.15
CA GLU A 105 -5.28 16.26 -8.07
C GLU A 105 -4.59 15.53 -9.24
N ILE A 106 -4.91 14.24 -9.43
CA ILE A 106 -4.44 13.47 -10.59
C ILE A 106 -5.38 13.74 -11.77
N PRO A 107 -4.88 14.31 -12.89
CA PRO A 107 -5.76 14.77 -13.97
C PRO A 107 -6.56 13.63 -14.63
N GLN A 108 -5.92 12.49 -14.85
CA GLN A 108 -6.57 11.33 -15.46
C GLN A 108 -5.89 10.01 -15.08
N MET A 109 -6.68 8.94 -15.12
CA MET A 109 -6.22 7.57 -14.95
C MET A 109 -6.95 6.65 -15.93
N ALA A 110 -6.20 6.04 -16.84
CA ALA A 110 -6.75 5.15 -17.87
C ALA A 110 -7.22 3.81 -17.28
N PRO A 111 -8.16 3.10 -17.93
CA PRO A 111 -8.50 1.72 -17.57
C PRO A 111 -7.26 0.84 -17.44
N GLY A 112 -7.17 0.07 -16.36
CA GLY A 112 -6.05 -0.81 -16.03
C GLY A 112 -4.78 -0.11 -15.56
N GLN A 113 -4.73 1.24 -15.57
CA GLN A 113 -3.60 1.97 -14.99
C GLN A 113 -3.57 1.72 -13.48
N LEU A 114 -2.35 1.56 -12.94
CA LEU A 114 -2.10 1.36 -11.52
C LEU A 114 -1.23 2.51 -11.02
N ILE A 115 -1.57 3.04 -9.85
CA ILE A 115 -0.83 4.10 -9.17
C ILE A 115 -0.47 3.62 -7.77
N HIS A 116 0.81 3.73 -7.42
CA HIS A 116 1.28 3.51 -6.06
C HIS A 116 0.89 4.70 -5.19
N LEU A 117 0.27 4.42 -4.04
CA LEU A 117 -0.12 5.44 -3.06
C LEU A 117 1.01 5.63 -2.04
N PHE A 118 1.25 4.62 -1.22
CA PHE A 118 2.26 4.66 -0.15
C PHE A 118 2.61 3.26 0.32
N ARG A 119 3.60 3.19 1.23
CA ARG A 119 4.07 1.95 1.87
C ARG A 119 3.92 2.03 3.40
N PHE A 120 3.57 0.94 4.06
CA PHE A 120 3.82 0.77 5.50
C PHE A 120 4.92 -0.26 5.69
N ASP A 121 5.87 0.01 6.56
CA ASP A 121 6.79 -1.02 7.02
C ASP A 121 6.15 -1.85 8.13
N SER A 122 6.70 -3.03 8.39
CA SER A 122 6.24 -3.87 9.50
C SER A 122 6.23 -3.13 10.83
N HIS A 123 7.23 -2.27 11.09
CA HIS A 123 7.29 -1.48 12.31
C HIS A 123 6.28 -0.33 12.35
N ASP A 124 5.80 0.18 11.21
CA ASP A 124 4.75 1.22 11.22
C ASP A 124 3.43 0.69 11.79
N LEU A 125 3.22 -0.63 11.75
CA LEU A 125 2.05 -1.32 12.28
C LEU A 125 2.14 -1.62 13.77
N ASN A 126 3.30 -1.44 14.40
CA ASN A 126 3.52 -1.79 15.80
C ASN A 126 3.44 -0.56 16.72
N LYS A 127 3.05 -0.81 17.97
CA LYS A 127 3.14 0.13 19.08
C LYS A 127 4.48 -0.04 19.79
N TYR A 128 5.14 1.06 20.09
CA TYR A 128 6.40 1.11 20.82
C TYR A 128 6.25 1.97 22.06
N SER A 129 7.03 1.69 23.10
CA SER A 129 7.19 2.58 24.25
C SER A 129 7.95 3.83 23.86
N ASP A 130 7.80 4.90 24.64
CA ASP A 130 8.48 6.19 24.41
C ASP A 130 10.02 6.06 24.46
N GLU A 131 10.53 5.09 25.21
CA GLU A 131 11.96 4.77 25.30
C GLU A 131 12.49 3.96 24.10
N GLY A 132 11.62 3.63 23.14
CA GLY A 132 11.92 2.72 22.03
C GLY A 132 12.07 1.26 22.48
N GLY A 133 12.56 0.41 21.57
CA GLY A 133 12.83 -1.00 21.85
C GLY A 133 11.85 -1.97 21.18
N SER A 134 11.54 -3.07 21.85
CA SER A 134 10.69 -4.13 21.32
C SER A 134 9.23 -3.69 21.16
N PRO A 135 8.51 -4.19 20.15
CA PRO A 135 7.11 -3.84 19.94
C PRO A 135 6.25 -4.34 21.11
N MET A 136 5.38 -3.47 21.64
CA MET A 136 4.43 -3.80 22.72
C MET A 136 3.17 -4.50 22.19
N GLY A 137 2.95 -4.43 20.88
CA GLY A 137 1.78 -5.02 20.21
C GLY A 137 1.52 -4.36 18.85
N ILE A 138 0.45 -4.79 18.19
CA ILE A 138 0.02 -4.26 16.89
C ILE A 138 -0.98 -3.12 17.11
N LYS A 139 -0.89 -2.09 16.26
CA LYS A 139 -1.83 -0.98 16.20
C LYS A 139 -3.26 -1.46 15.92
N THR A 140 -4.21 -0.89 16.63
CA THR A 140 -5.66 -1.19 16.51
C THR A 140 -6.41 -0.13 15.71
N GLU A 141 -5.72 0.98 15.45
CA GLU A 141 -6.21 2.11 14.69
C GLU A 141 -6.40 1.73 13.21
N GLU A 142 -7.36 2.36 12.56
CA GLU A 142 -7.65 2.14 11.14
C GLU A 142 -7.20 3.33 10.28
N LEU A 143 -6.92 3.03 9.02
CA LEU A 143 -6.69 4.01 7.96
C LEU A 143 -7.81 3.88 6.94
N LYS A 144 -8.43 5.00 6.59
CA LYS A 144 -9.44 5.06 5.53
C LYS A 144 -8.93 5.95 4.40
N ILE A 145 -8.97 5.42 3.18
CA ILE A 145 -8.64 6.16 1.95
C ILE A 145 -9.93 6.36 1.16
N VAL A 146 -10.17 7.58 0.73
CA VAL A 146 -11.31 7.95 -0.11
C VAL A 146 -10.79 8.53 -1.41
N ALA A 147 -11.15 7.94 -2.55
CA ALA A 147 -10.92 8.52 -3.87
C ALA A 147 -12.20 9.19 -4.37
N LYS A 148 -12.11 10.45 -4.77
CA LYS A 148 -13.20 11.19 -5.42
C LYS A 148 -12.80 11.54 -6.84
N TYR A 149 -13.64 11.22 -7.82
CA TYR A 149 -13.28 11.34 -9.23
C TYR A 149 -14.48 11.53 -10.16
N ASN A 150 -14.20 11.91 -11.41
CA ASN A 150 -15.19 12.06 -12.47
C ASN A 150 -15.00 11.02 -13.58
N SER A 151 -16.03 10.83 -14.41
CA SER A 151 -15.90 10.11 -15.68
C SER A 151 -15.49 11.05 -16.79
N SER A 152 -14.76 10.50 -17.76
CA SER A 152 -14.46 11.20 -19.01
C SER A 152 -15.69 11.87 -19.61
N SER A 153 -15.53 13.11 -20.07
CA SER A 153 -16.61 13.92 -20.61
C SER A 153 -17.17 13.35 -21.91
N SER A 154 -18.16 12.47 -21.83
CA SER A 154 -19.11 12.21 -22.91
C SER A 154 -20.21 13.28 -22.91
N LEU A 155 -20.75 13.65 -24.07
CA LEU A 155 -21.80 14.68 -24.20
C LEU A 155 -22.97 14.47 -23.24
N LEU A 156 -23.37 13.22 -22.99
CA LEU A 156 -24.40 12.87 -22.02
C LEU A 156 -23.96 13.12 -20.57
N ASN A 157 -22.73 12.74 -20.22
CA ASN A 157 -22.16 12.98 -18.90
C ASN A 157 -21.96 14.48 -18.63
N TRP A 158 -21.69 15.28 -19.67
CA TRP A 158 -21.57 16.72 -19.55
C TRP A 158 -22.88 17.34 -19.03
N VAL A 159 -24.03 17.01 -19.63
CA VAL A 159 -25.35 17.52 -19.21
C VAL A 159 -25.66 17.16 -17.75
N PHE A 160 -25.47 15.90 -17.35
CA PHE A 160 -25.69 15.48 -15.96
C PHE A 160 -24.63 16.02 -14.98
N SER A 161 -23.46 16.44 -15.47
CA SER A 161 -22.39 16.99 -14.63
C SER A 161 -22.58 18.46 -14.27
N ILE A 162 -23.37 19.24 -15.02
CA ILE A 162 -23.47 20.70 -14.86
C ILE A 162 -23.90 21.08 -13.43
N HIS A 163 -24.98 20.48 -12.91
CA HIS A 163 -25.45 20.74 -11.55
C HIS A 163 -24.42 20.36 -10.48
N ARG A 164 -23.66 19.28 -10.69
CA ARG A 164 -22.64 18.82 -9.75
C ARG A 164 -21.36 19.66 -9.81
N LYS A 165 -20.97 20.14 -11.00
CA LYS A 165 -19.85 21.06 -11.20
C LYS A 165 -20.09 22.39 -10.49
N ILE A 166 -21.32 22.91 -10.54
CA ILE A 166 -21.73 24.10 -9.78
C ILE A 166 -21.56 23.88 -8.27
N LEU A 167 -21.87 22.68 -7.78
CA LEU A 167 -21.71 22.29 -6.38
C LEU A 167 -20.28 21.78 -6.03
N ARG A 168 -19.33 21.81 -6.97
CA ARG A 168 -17.97 21.24 -6.83
C ARG A 168 -17.95 19.79 -6.33
N LYS A 169 -19.00 19.01 -6.57
CA LYS A 169 -19.07 17.59 -6.18
C LYS A 169 -18.55 16.71 -7.30
N LYS A 170 -17.57 15.85 -6.99
CA LYS A 170 -17.10 14.80 -7.90
C LYS A 170 -18.20 13.77 -8.13
N GLN A 171 -18.17 13.08 -9.27
CA GLN A 171 -19.27 12.19 -9.68
C GLN A 171 -19.29 10.85 -8.94
N TYR A 172 -18.11 10.31 -8.65
CA TYR A 172 -17.90 9.00 -8.07
C TYR A 172 -17.03 9.09 -6.83
N GLU A 173 -17.20 8.13 -5.94
CA GLU A 173 -16.44 7.96 -4.72
C GLU A 173 -16.12 6.47 -4.53
N SER A 174 -14.86 6.16 -4.24
CA SER A 174 -14.40 4.84 -3.82
C SER A 174 -13.80 4.94 -2.44
N VAL A 175 -14.16 4.01 -1.55
CA VAL A 175 -13.71 3.99 -0.17
C VAL A 175 -12.98 2.70 0.12
N PHE A 176 -11.84 2.81 0.79
CA PHE A 176 -11.06 1.69 1.28
C PHE A 176 -10.72 1.89 2.76
N VAL A 177 -10.80 0.82 3.53
CA VAL A 177 -10.46 0.82 4.96
C VAL A 177 -9.43 -0.28 5.21
N PHE A 178 -8.33 0.08 5.84
CA PHE A 178 -7.25 -0.81 6.23
C PHE A 178 -7.13 -0.86 7.74
N LYS A 179 -6.93 -2.08 8.26
CA LYS A 179 -6.60 -2.35 9.66
C LYS A 179 -5.34 -3.21 9.73
N PRO A 180 -4.38 -2.92 10.62
CA PRO A 180 -3.17 -3.73 10.75
C PRO A 180 -3.43 -5.23 10.99
N GLN A 181 -4.56 -5.56 11.62
CA GLN A 181 -5.02 -6.94 11.85
C GLN A 181 -5.21 -7.73 10.55
N MET A 182 -5.49 -7.07 9.42
CA MET A 182 -5.71 -7.70 8.12
C MET A 182 -4.45 -8.35 7.53
N VAL A 183 -3.27 -8.03 8.06
CA VAL A 183 -1.97 -8.52 7.59
C VAL A 183 -1.14 -9.16 8.71
N SER A 184 -1.60 -9.12 9.95
CA SER A 184 -0.82 -9.53 11.13
C SER A 184 -0.43 -11.01 11.10
N GLY A 185 -1.21 -11.88 10.45
CA GLY A 185 -0.87 -13.30 10.25
C GLY A 185 -0.06 -13.60 8.99
N ASP A 186 0.00 -12.66 8.05
CA ASP A 186 0.63 -12.82 6.74
C ASP A 186 2.05 -12.21 6.69
N LEU A 187 2.43 -11.45 7.71
CA LEU A 187 3.78 -10.90 7.83
C LEU A 187 4.74 -12.03 8.23
N PRO A 188 5.71 -12.41 7.38
CA PRO A 188 6.65 -13.45 7.72
C PRO A 188 7.50 -13.01 8.93
N PRO A 189 7.92 -13.95 9.80
CA PRO A 189 8.85 -13.61 10.86
C PRO A 189 10.17 -13.09 10.25
N ALA A 190 10.90 -12.28 11.01
CA ALA A 190 12.28 -11.97 10.67
C ALA A 190 13.09 -13.27 10.76
N GLU A 191 13.53 -13.78 9.60
CA GLU A 191 14.21 -15.09 9.51
C GLU A 191 15.69 -14.99 9.92
N TYR A 192 16.27 -13.79 9.92
CA TYR A 192 17.70 -13.57 10.17
C TYR A 192 17.94 -12.28 10.98
N VAL A 193 18.56 -12.41 12.16
CA VAL A 193 19.10 -11.31 13.00
C VAL A 193 20.59 -11.50 13.14
#